data_AF-A0A2T9ZAY2-F1
#
_entry.id   AF-A0A2T9ZAY2-F1
#
_cell.length_a   1.000
_cell.length_b   1.000
_cell.length_c   1.000
_cell.angle_alpha   90.00
_cell.angle_beta   90.00
_cell.angle_gamma   90.00
#
_symmetry.space_group_name_H-M   'P 1'
#
loop_
_entity.id
_entity.type
_entity.pdbx_description
1 polymer ?
#
loop_
_entity_poly.entity_id
_entity_poly.type
_entity_poly.pdbx_seq_one_letter_code
_entity_poly.pdbx_strand_id
1 'polypeptide(L)'
;MNYNPPHINDNVNDYVKRGDYHYYKLQKFLAQATRPIDSYVHSLLVSEPEIDSEYTRILFASTMRILLSEAATMLTQARIDNLHYGLKLPGKPIQIMENNNEPLLNQYQSAWKRLSRDQWISRTIKHGYRIP
;
A
#
# COMPACT_ATOMS: atom_id res chain seq x y z
N MET A 1 14.68 -2.43 1.16
CA MET A 1 14.78 -2.69 2.61
C MET A 1 14.77 -4.18 2.87
N ASN A 2 15.75 -4.68 3.63
CA ASN A 2 15.73 -6.02 4.20
C ASN A 2 15.15 -5.91 5.61
N TYR A 3 13.82 -6.04 5.71
CA TYR A 3 13.14 -6.02 7.00
C TYR A 3 12.90 -7.45 7.47
N ASN A 4 13.46 -7.79 8.64
CA ASN A 4 13.07 -9.00 9.36
C ASN A 4 12.00 -8.61 10.38
N PRO A 5 10.84 -9.29 10.39
CA PRO A 5 9.83 -9.02 11.39
C PRO A 5 10.38 -9.30 12.80
N PRO A 6 9.93 -8.56 13.83
CA PRO A 6 10.28 -8.81 15.22
C PRO A 6 10.00 -10.25 15.60
N HIS A 7 10.85 -10.79 16.48
CA HIS A 7 10.66 -12.14 17.00
C HIS A 7 9.38 -12.21 17.84
N ILE A 8 8.50 -13.15 17.53
CA ILE A 8 7.30 -13.43 18.32
C ILE A 8 7.74 -14.32 19.49
N ASN A 9 7.28 -14.01 20.71
CA ASN A 9 7.61 -14.77 21.93
C ASN A 9 7.46 -16.30 21.73
N ASP A 10 8.41 -17.07 22.27
CA ASP A 10 8.45 -18.52 22.14
C ASP A 10 7.21 -19.23 22.71
N ASN A 11 6.59 -18.66 23.74
CA ASN A 11 5.41 -19.21 24.40
C ASN A 11 4.11 -19.08 23.57
N VAL A 12 4.18 -18.42 22.43
CA VAL A 12 3.03 -18.19 21.55
C VAL A 12 2.75 -19.44 20.73
N ASN A 13 1.47 -19.75 20.55
CA ASN A 13 1.03 -20.90 19.79
C ASN A 13 1.65 -20.90 18.38
N ASP A 14 2.18 -22.06 17.98
CA ASP A 14 2.80 -22.31 16.67
C ASP A 14 1.90 -21.91 15.50
N TYR A 15 0.58 -22.07 15.63
CA TYR A 15 -0.39 -21.64 14.61
C TYR A 15 -0.36 -20.12 14.38
N VAL A 16 -0.24 -19.32 15.46
CA VAL A 16 -0.17 -17.86 15.39
C VAL A 16 1.12 -17.41 14.70
N LYS A 17 2.25 -18.05 15.04
CA LYS A 17 3.56 -17.77 14.43
C LYS A 17 3.55 -18.08 12.93
N ARG A 18 2.99 -19.22 12.52
CA ARG A 18 2.84 -19.58 11.10
C ARG A 18 1.93 -18.61 10.37
N GLY A 19 0.78 -18.26 10.96
CA GLY A 19 -0.13 -17.26 10.41
C GLY A 19 0.58 -15.93 10.14
N ASP A 20 1.30 -15.40 11.15
CA ASP A 20 2.06 -14.16 11.03
C ASP A 20 3.08 -14.20 9.88
N TYR A 21 3.84 -15.29 9.81
CA TYR A 21 4.84 -15.49 8.76
C TYR A 21 4.24 -15.51 7.36
N HIS A 22 3.09 -16.16 7.17
CA HIS A 22 2.39 -16.20 5.90
C HIS A 22 1.84 -14.83 5.49
N TYR A 23 1.21 -14.09 6.42
CA TYR A 23 0.74 -12.74 6.16
C TYR A 23 1.89 -11.80 5.79
N TYR A 24 3.01 -11.87 6.52
CA TYR A 24 4.21 -11.10 6.19
C TYR A 24 4.75 -11.42 4.78
N LYS A 25 4.81 -12.71 4.41
CA LYS A 25 5.25 -13.11 3.06
C LYS A 25 4.36 -12.55 1.96
N LEU A 26 3.04 -12.59 2.15
CA LEU A 26 2.08 -12.05 1.19
C LEU A 26 2.20 -10.52 1.09
N GLN A 27 2.30 -9.83 2.22
CA GLN A 27 2.52 -8.38 2.24
C GLN A 27 3.81 -8.00 1.50
N LYS A 28 4.90 -8.75 1.73
CA LYS A 28 6.17 -8.57 1.01
C LYS A 28 6.01 -8.82 -0.48
N PHE A 29 5.29 -9.87 -0.88
CA PHE A 29 5.01 -10.16 -2.29
C PHE A 29 4.23 -9.04 -2.96
N LEU A 30 3.18 -8.51 -2.33
CA LEU A 30 2.42 -7.37 -2.87
C LEU A 30 3.30 -6.12 -3.03
N ALA A 31 4.16 -5.84 -2.06
CA ALA A 31 5.13 -4.74 -2.16
C ALA A 31 6.18 -4.96 -3.27
N GLN A 32 6.45 -6.20 -3.66
CA GLN A 32 7.25 -6.50 -4.85
C GLN A 32 6.46 -6.29 -6.14
N ALA A 33 5.17 -6.67 -6.14
CA ALA A 33 4.29 -6.54 -7.29
C ALA A 33 4.04 -5.07 -7.70
N THR A 34 4.18 -4.10 -6.80
CA THR A 34 4.09 -2.68 -7.16
C THR A 34 5.30 -2.17 -7.94
N ARG A 35 6.48 -2.78 -7.77
CA ARG A 35 7.72 -2.34 -8.43
C ARG A 35 7.65 -2.32 -9.97
N PRO A 36 7.19 -3.37 -10.67
CA PRO A 36 7.07 -3.31 -12.12
C PRO A 36 6.05 -2.25 -12.58
N ILE A 37 5.00 -1.99 -11.80
CA ILE A 37 4.02 -0.92 -12.09
C ILE A 37 4.71 0.44 -11.99
N ASP A 38 5.43 0.70 -10.90
CA ASP A 38 6.17 1.95 -10.70
C ASP A 38 7.24 2.16 -11.77
N SER A 39 7.96 1.10 -12.15
CA SER A 39 8.97 1.13 -13.22
C SER A 39 8.36 1.43 -14.58
N TYR A 40 7.18 0.86 -14.88
CA TYR A 40 6.45 1.13 -16.11
C TYR A 40 5.98 2.59 -16.19
N VAL A 41 5.35 3.09 -15.12
CA VAL A 41 4.90 4.49 -15.03
C VAL A 41 6.08 5.45 -15.18
N HIS A 42 7.20 5.17 -14.50
CA HIS A 42 8.42 5.97 -14.63
C HIS A 42 8.90 6.02 -16.08
N SER A 43 9.02 4.86 -16.74
CA SER A 43 9.48 4.76 -18.12
C SER A 43 8.56 5.54 -19.08
N LEU A 44 7.25 5.45 -18.87
CA LEU A 44 6.24 6.14 -19.66
C LEU A 44 6.34 7.66 -19.53
N LEU A 45 6.49 8.17 -18.30
CA LEU A 45 6.66 9.60 -18.04
C LEU A 45 7.97 10.16 -18.63
N VAL A 46 9.03 9.35 -18.67
CA VAL A 46 10.31 9.73 -19.29
C VAL A 46 10.20 9.75 -20.82
N SER A 47 9.52 8.77 -21.43
CA SER A 47 9.38 8.69 -22.88
C SER A 47 8.36 9.68 -23.45
N GLU A 48 7.32 10.00 -22.70
CA GLU A 48 6.21 10.85 -23.12
C GLU A 48 5.98 11.95 -22.07
N PRO A 49 6.81 13.02 -22.05
CA PRO A 49 6.79 14.02 -20.99
C PRO A 49 5.50 14.85 -20.93
N GLU A 50 4.72 14.88 -22.02
CA GLU A 50 3.44 15.57 -22.10
C GLU A 50 2.24 14.65 -21.78
N ILE A 51 2.48 13.39 -21.38
CA ILE A 51 1.40 12.46 -21.08
C ILE A 51 0.57 12.93 -19.88
N ASP A 52 -0.74 13.04 -20.09
CA ASP A 52 -1.66 13.39 -19.03
C ASP A 52 -1.79 12.24 -18.02
N SER A 53 -1.89 12.58 -16.75
CA SER A 53 -2.26 11.67 -15.67
C SER A 53 -3.64 11.03 -15.86
N GLU A 54 -4.54 11.68 -16.61
CA GLU A 54 -5.85 11.11 -16.99
C GLU A 54 -5.77 10.16 -18.19
N TYR A 55 -4.59 10.00 -18.79
CA TYR A 55 -4.38 9.05 -19.88
C TYR A 55 -4.56 7.61 -19.39
N THR A 56 -5.26 6.79 -20.18
CA THR A 56 -5.72 5.43 -19.80
C THR A 56 -4.61 4.54 -19.22
N ARG A 57 -3.36 4.67 -19.70
CA ARG A 57 -2.21 3.91 -19.20
C ARG A 57 -1.82 4.27 -17.77
N ILE A 58 -1.79 5.57 -17.44
CA ILE A 58 -1.44 6.05 -16.09
C ILE A 58 -2.58 5.75 -15.11
N LEU A 59 -3.84 5.91 -15.55
CA LEU A 59 -5.01 5.57 -14.74
C LEU A 59 -5.07 4.07 -14.42
N PHE A 60 -4.80 3.21 -15.41
CA PHE A 60 -4.74 1.76 -15.22
C PHE A 60 -3.65 1.37 -14.20
N ALA A 61 -2.43 1.87 -14.39
CA ALA A 61 -1.31 1.58 -13.48
C ALA A 61 -1.59 2.06 -12.05
N SER A 62 -2.13 3.28 -11.91
CA SER A 62 -2.52 3.85 -10.62
C SER A 62 -3.61 3.02 -9.94
N THR A 63 -4.62 2.57 -10.70
CA THR A 63 -5.70 1.70 -10.18
C THR A 63 -5.14 0.38 -9.67
N MET A 64 -4.28 -0.28 -10.45
CA MET A 64 -3.63 -1.53 -10.03
C MET A 64 -2.78 -1.35 -8.77
N ARG A 65 -2.00 -0.26 -8.68
CA ARG A 65 -1.21 0.06 -7.50
C ARG A 65 -2.09 0.28 -6.26
N ILE A 66 -3.22 0.97 -6.41
CA ILE A 66 -4.18 1.18 -5.31
C ILE A 66 -4.77 -0.15 -4.84
N LEU A 67 -5.23 -1.02 -5.75
CA LEU A 67 -5.80 -2.33 -5.41
C LEU A 67 -4.79 -3.21 -4.67
N LEU A 68 -3.53 -3.24 -5.12
CA LEU A 68 -2.46 -3.96 -4.43
C LEU A 68 -2.17 -3.37 -3.04
N SER A 69 -2.28 -2.05 -2.90
CA SER A 69 -2.07 -1.36 -1.62
C SER A 69 -3.22 -1.66 -0.65
N GLU A 70 -4.46 -1.71 -1.13
CA GLU A 70 -5.63 -2.12 -0.35
C GLU A 70 -5.51 -3.56 0.14
N ALA A 71 -5.15 -4.49 -0.74
CA ALA A 71 -4.89 -5.87 -0.35
C ALA A 71 -3.76 -5.98 0.71
N ALA A 72 -2.69 -5.18 0.57
CA ALA A 72 -1.61 -5.15 1.55
C ALA A 72 -2.06 -4.59 2.90
N THR A 73 -2.93 -3.57 2.91
CA THR A 73 -3.54 -3.03 4.13
C THR A 73 -4.42 -4.07 4.83
N MET A 74 -5.27 -4.78 4.08
CA MET A 74 -6.10 -5.86 4.62
C MET A 74 -5.26 -6.97 5.26
N LEU A 75 -4.16 -7.38 4.61
CA LEU A 75 -3.23 -8.37 5.17
C LEU A 75 -2.52 -7.85 6.42
N THR A 76 -2.21 -6.55 6.46
CA THR A 76 -1.60 -5.93 7.65
C THR A 76 -2.60 -5.94 8.81
N GLN A 77 -3.87 -5.65 8.56
CA GLN A 77 -4.93 -5.77 9.57
C GLN A 77 -5.08 -7.22 10.05
N ALA A 78 -5.16 -8.19 9.13
CA ALA A 78 -5.25 -9.61 9.48
C ALA A 78 -4.05 -10.08 10.32
N ARG A 79 -2.85 -9.54 10.06
CA ARG A 79 -1.65 -9.79 10.86
C ARG A 79 -1.76 -9.20 12.27
N ILE A 80 -2.24 -7.96 12.40
CA ILE A 80 -2.51 -7.32 13.70
C ILE A 80 -3.51 -8.14 14.50
N ASP A 81 -4.63 -8.53 13.88
CA ASP A 81 -5.69 -9.30 14.54
C ASP A 81 -5.17 -10.67 15.00
N ASN A 82 -4.46 -11.39 14.12
CA ASN A 82 -3.86 -12.69 14.44
C ASN A 82 -2.91 -12.59 15.64
N LEU A 83 -2.06 -11.56 15.68
CA LEU A 83 -1.15 -11.34 16.81
C LEU A 83 -1.92 -10.92 18.07
N HIS A 84 -2.86 -9.98 17.97
CA HIS A 84 -3.62 -9.48 19.11
C HIS A 84 -4.37 -10.60 19.83
N TYR A 85 -5.12 -11.41 19.09
CA TYR A 85 -5.87 -12.53 19.63
C TYR A 85 -4.97 -13.70 20.02
N GLY A 86 -3.95 -14.00 19.22
CA GLY A 86 -3.00 -15.06 19.50
C GLY A 86 -2.17 -14.83 20.77
N LEU A 87 -1.86 -13.57 21.06
CA LEU A 87 -1.16 -13.12 22.27
C LEU A 87 -2.10 -12.82 23.45
N LYS A 88 -3.43 -12.91 23.24
CA LYS A 88 -4.46 -12.58 24.24
C LYS A 88 -4.29 -11.17 24.84
N LEU A 89 -3.95 -10.19 24.00
CA LEU A 89 -3.78 -8.82 24.45
C LEU A 89 -5.12 -8.22 24.92
N PRO A 90 -5.12 -7.38 25.97
CA PRO A 90 -6.34 -6.74 26.43
C PRO A 90 -6.87 -5.71 25.42
N GLY A 91 -8.19 -5.52 25.40
CA GLY A 91 -8.86 -4.55 24.52
C GLY A 91 -9.09 -5.04 23.10
N LYS A 92 -9.33 -4.10 22.18
CA LYS A 92 -9.55 -4.39 20.76
C LYS A 92 -8.24 -4.23 19.96
N PRO A 93 -8.03 -5.03 18.90
CA PRO A 93 -6.90 -4.82 18.00
C PRO A 93 -6.98 -3.43 17.36
N ILE A 94 -5.80 -2.85 17.15
CA ILE A 94 -5.65 -1.58 16.43
C ILE A 94 -6.23 -1.74 15.03
N GLN A 95 -7.04 -0.78 14.61
CA GLN A 95 -7.59 -0.73 13.25
C GLN A 95 -6.75 0.23 12.41
N ILE A 96 -6.22 -0.25 11.29
CA ILE A 96 -5.40 0.54 10.36
C ILE A 96 -6.28 1.50 9.54
N MET A 97 -7.50 1.08 9.26
CA MET A 97 -8.49 1.88 8.58
C MET A 97 -9.72 2.06 9.46
N GLU A 98 -10.28 3.26 9.46
CA GLU A 98 -11.65 3.44 9.93
C GLU A 98 -12.58 2.57 9.07
N ASN A 99 -13.59 1.98 9.70
CA ASN A 99 -14.56 1.08 9.09
C ASN A 99 -15.53 1.85 8.16
N ASN A 100 -14.96 2.64 7.26
CA ASN A 100 -15.66 3.28 6.18
C ASN A 100 -15.86 2.18 5.14
N ASN A 101 -17.12 1.75 4.95
CA ASN A 101 -17.49 0.72 3.96
C ASN A 101 -17.15 1.12 2.50
N GLU A 102 -16.46 2.24 2.29
CA GLU A 102 -15.97 2.67 1.00
C GLU A 102 -14.62 2.02 0.68
N PRO A 103 -14.51 1.31 -0.45
CA PRO A 103 -13.24 0.79 -0.94
C PRO A 103 -12.16 1.87 -0.97
N LEU A 104 -10.91 1.50 -0.66
CA LEU A 104 -9.78 2.44 -0.74
C LEU A 104 -9.68 3.04 -2.14
N LEU A 105 -10.05 2.30 -3.18
CA LEU A 105 -10.14 2.84 -4.54
C LEU A 105 -10.96 4.13 -4.63
N ASN A 106 -12.09 4.23 -3.93
CA ASN A 106 -12.95 5.42 -3.97
C ASN A 106 -12.35 6.58 -3.17
N GLN A 107 -11.74 6.28 -2.02
CA GLN A 107 -11.04 7.26 -1.19
C GLN A 107 -9.80 7.81 -1.92
N TYR A 108 -9.03 6.93 -2.55
CA TYR A 108 -7.87 7.28 -3.37
C TYR A 108 -8.28 7.97 -4.66
N GLN A 109 -9.32 7.56 -5.38
CA GLN A 109 -9.80 8.32 -6.54
C GLN A 109 -10.21 9.74 -6.14
N SER A 110 -10.81 9.90 -4.96
CA SER A 110 -11.14 11.21 -4.40
C SER A 110 -9.89 12.00 -4.02
N ALA A 111 -8.91 11.36 -3.39
CA ALA A 111 -7.63 11.97 -3.04
C ALA A 111 -6.76 12.30 -4.26
N TRP A 112 -6.69 11.41 -5.26
CA TRP A 112 -6.03 11.61 -6.55
C TRP A 112 -6.71 12.71 -7.34
N LYS A 113 -8.05 12.74 -7.43
CA LYS A 113 -8.77 13.87 -8.04
C LYS A 113 -8.56 15.20 -7.32
N ARG A 114 -8.20 15.19 -6.03
CA ARG A 114 -7.79 16.38 -5.26
C ARG A 114 -6.33 16.73 -5.56
N LEU A 115 -5.42 15.77 -5.53
CA LEU A 115 -3.98 15.95 -5.80
C LEU A 115 -3.66 16.28 -7.27
N SER A 116 -4.46 15.79 -8.22
CA SER A 116 -4.36 16.09 -9.64
C SER A 116 -4.99 17.45 -9.99
N ARG A 117 -6.06 17.85 -9.29
CA ARG A 117 -6.61 19.21 -9.38
C ARG A 117 -5.71 20.24 -8.71
N ASP A 118 -5.08 19.89 -7.59
CA ASP A 118 -4.24 20.80 -6.80
C ASP A 118 -2.75 20.54 -7.02
N GLN A 119 -2.22 21.16 -8.07
CA GLN A 119 -0.85 21.67 -8.20
C GLN A 119 0.34 20.69 -8.05
N TRP A 120 0.18 19.41 -7.71
CA TRP A 120 1.33 18.53 -7.45
C TRP A 120 2.11 18.20 -8.73
N ILE A 121 1.42 17.85 -9.82
CA ILE A 121 2.04 17.60 -11.12
C ILE A 121 2.70 18.88 -11.65
N SER A 122 2.00 20.01 -11.60
CA SER A 122 2.54 21.32 -12.01
C SER A 122 3.77 21.75 -11.19
N ARG A 123 3.81 21.46 -9.88
CA ARG A 123 4.98 21.78 -9.03
C ARG A 123 6.16 20.85 -9.30
N THR A 124 5.91 19.58 -9.56
CA THR A 124 6.94 18.59 -9.85
C THR A 124 7.63 18.86 -11.18
N ILE A 125 6.85 19.23 -12.21
CA ILE A 125 7.35 19.66 -13.52
C ILE A 125 8.09 21.02 -13.43
N LYS A 126 7.60 21.96 -12.60
CA LYS A 126 8.16 23.32 -12.52
C LYS A 126 9.40 23.45 -11.63
N HIS A 127 9.58 22.59 -10.63
CA HIS A 127 10.65 22.74 -9.63
C HIS A 127 11.58 21.53 -9.45
N GLY A 128 11.31 20.40 -10.12
CA GLY A 128 12.09 19.18 -9.96
C GLY A 128 11.85 18.51 -8.60
N TYR A 129 11.92 17.19 -8.58
CA TYR A 129 11.63 16.38 -7.39
C TYR A 129 12.65 16.67 -6.26
N ARG A 130 12.21 17.26 -5.14
CA ARG A 130 12.97 17.33 -3.88
C ARG A 130 12.13 16.73 -2.77
N ILE A 131 12.66 15.67 -2.15
CA ILE A 131 12.05 15.00 -0.99
C ILE A 131 12.66 15.64 0.27
N PRO A 132 11.86 16.02 1.30
CA PRO A 132 12.39 16.27 2.64
C PRO A 132 12.82 14.98 3.35
#